data_AF-A0A7G5H5K7-F1
#
_entry.id   AF-A0A7G5H5K7-F1
#
_cell.length_a   1.000
_cell.length_b   1.000
_cell.length_c   1.000
_cell.angle_alpha   90.00
_cell.angle_beta   90.00
_cell.angle_gamma   90.00
#
_symmetry.space_group_name_H-M   'P 1'
#
loop_
_entity.id
_entity.type
_entity.pdbx_description
1 polymer ?
#
loop_
_entity_poly.entity_id
_entity_poly.type
_entity_poly.pdbx_seq_one_letter_code
_entity_poly.pdbx_strand_id
1 'polypeptide(L)'
;MINLINMTCELDHNRQPVGPHKTTITLNPEAEKTFKGEVFQFMEIEMMQGSRTILANGQIEYEFLLDNKKASILRKALVIAVFPTTNN
;
A
#
# COMPACT_ATOMS: atom_id res chain seq x y z
N MET A 1 16.34 4.27 1.19
CA MET A 1 15.07 3.52 1.28
C MET A 1 14.08 4.23 0.38
N ILE A 2 13.64 3.61 -0.72
CA ILE A 2 12.54 4.16 -1.52
C ILE A 2 11.41 3.13 -1.48
N ASN A 3 10.42 3.43 -0.64
CA ASN A 3 9.10 2.82 -0.66
C ASN A 3 8.22 3.79 -1.44
N LEU A 4 7.96 3.51 -2.71
CA LEU A 4 7.00 4.30 -3.46
C LEU A 4 5.63 3.69 -3.22
N ILE A 5 4.69 4.47 -2.70
CA ILE A 5 3.31 4.04 -2.55
C ILE A 5 2.44 5.05 -3.27
N ASN A 6 1.74 4.57 -4.29
CA ASN A 6 0.77 5.35 -5.02
C ASN A 6 -0.62 4.75 -4.82
N MET A 7 -1.60 5.59 -4.50
CA MET A 7 -2.98 5.17 -4.33
C MET A 7 -3.88 6.14 -5.11
N THR A 8 -4.55 5.61 -6.13
CA THR A 8 -5.44 6.36 -7.01
C THR A 8 -6.85 5.81 -6.91
N CYS A 9 -7.85 6.69 -6.93
CA CYS A 9 -9.26 6.34 -6.96
C CYS A 9 -10.01 7.37 -7.82
N GLU A 10 -11.21 7.01 -8.26
CA GLU A 10 -12.11 7.96 -8.90
C GLU A 10 -12.63 8.95 -7.86
N LEU A 11 -13.01 10.15 -8.33
CA LEU A 11 -13.66 11.14 -7.49
C LEU A 11 -15.12 11.28 -7.92
N ASP A 12 -16.03 11.38 -6.96
CA ASP A 12 -17.43 11.73 -7.26
C ASP A 12 -17.59 13.23 -7.59
N HIS A 13 -18.84 13.63 -7.84
CA HIS A 13 -19.20 15.01 -8.14
C HIS A 13 -18.85 16.02 -7.01
N ASN A 14 -18.68 15.54 -5.78
CA ASN A 14 -18.25 16.35 -4.62
C ASN A 14 -16.73 16.28 -4.39
N ARG A 15 -15.99 15.70 -5.34
CA ARG A 15 -14.54 15.45 -5.25
C ARG A 15 -14.16 14.51 -4.10
N GLN A 16 -15.08 13.67 -3.65
CA GLN A 16 -14.79 12.63 -2.66
C GLN A 16 -14.31 11.37 -3.35
N PRO A 17 -13.35 10.63 -2.78
CA PRO A 17 -12.87 9.39 -3.35
C PRO A 17 -13.96 8.30 -3.34
N VAL A 18 -14.23 7.72 -4.51
CA VAL A 18 -15.23 6.66 -4.70
C VAL A 18 -14.64 5.49 -5.49
N GLY A 19 -15.02 4.27 -5.12
CA GLY A 19 -14.63 3.05 -5.80
C GLY A 19 -13.40 2.36 -5.19
N PRO A 20 -12.97 1.24 -5.80
CA PRO A 20 -11.78 0.55 -5.37
C PRO A 20 -10.54 1.40 -5.67
N HIS A 21 -9.72 1.62 -4.65
CA HIS A 21 -8.46 2.35 -4.73
C HIS A 21 -7.41 1.45 -5.37
N LYS A 22 -7.02 1.78 -6.60
CA LYS A 22 -5.84 1.16 -7.22
C LYS A 22 -4.61 1.60 -6.44
N THR A 23 -3.93 0.63 -5.86
CA THR A 23 -2.76 0.83 -5.02
C THR A 23 -1.57 0.16 -5.66
N THR A 24 -0.51 0.93 -5.90
CA THR A 24 0.79 0.44 -6.35
C THR A 24 1.82 0.65 -5.24
N ILE A 25 2.55 -0.39 -4.87
CA ILE A 25 3.62 -0.33 -3.87
C ILE A 25 4.90 -0.88 -4.51
N THR A 26 5.92 -0.04 -4.61
CA THR A 26 7.26 -0.46 -5.04
C THR A 26 8.18 -0.52 -3.82
N LEU A 27 8.69 -1.71 -3.54
CA LEU A 27 9.56 -2.01 -2.40
C LEU A 27 10.91 -2.52 -2.90
N ASN A 28 11.98 -2.24 -2.17
CA ASN A 28 13.19 -3.04 -2.29
C ASN A 28 13.02 -4.37 -1.50
N PRO A 29 13.89 -5.37 -1.71
CA PRO A 29 13.74 -6.68 -1.05
C PRO A 29 13.75 -6.64 0.49
N GLU A 30 14.49 -5.69 1.08
CA GLU A 30 14.52 -5.51 2.54
C GLU A 30 13.19 -4.95 3.06
N ALA A 31 12.65 -3.92 2.40
CA ALA A 31 11.37 -3.34 2.75
C ALA A 31 10.20 -4.31 2.50
N GLU A 32 10.29 -5.18 1.49
CA GLU A 32 9.30 -6.24 1.25
C GLU A 32 9.19 -7.17 2.46
N LYS A 33 10.31 -7.50 3.13
CA LYS A 33 10.30 -8.35 4.33
C LYS A 33 9.59 -7.65 5.49
N THR A 34 9.91 -6.38 5.74
CA THR A 34 9.24 -5.57 6.78
C THR A 34 7.76 -5.43 6.50
N PHE A 35 7.37 -5.10 5.26
CA PHE A 35 5.96 -4.95 4.87
C PHE A 35 5.16 -6.23 5.03
N LYS A 36 5.73 -7.39 4.68
CA LYS A 36 5.08 -8.68 4.89
C LYS A 36 4.84 -8.97 6.37
N GLY A 37 5.80 -8.68 7.24
CA GLY A 37 5.68 -8.91 8.67
C GLY A 37 4.77 -7.93 9.39
N GLU A 38 4.80 -6.65 9.00
CA GLU A 38 4.25 -5.55 9.81
C GLU A 38 3.04 -4.86 9.20
N VAL A 39 2.80 -5.01 7.89
CA VAL A 39 1.71 -4.30 7.20
C VAL A 39 0.73 -5.30 6.60
N PHE A 40 1.20 -6.21 5.74
CA PHE A 40 0.32 -7.14 5.03
C PHE A 40 -0.35 -8.17 5.95
N GLN A 41 0.29 -8.59 7.04
CA GLN A 41 -0.32 -9.50 8.02
C GLN A 41 -1.58 -8.94 8.68
N PHE A 42 -1.63 -7.63 8.95
CA PHE A 42 -2.75 -7.02 9.67
C PHE A 42 -3.94 -6.65 8.80
N MET A 43 -3.72 -6.59 7.50
CA MET A 43 -4.70 -5.98 6.62
C MET A 43 -5.79 -6.95 6.16
N GLU A 44 -5.67 -8.26 6.40
CA GLU A 44 -6.49 -9.30 5.75
C GLU A 44 -6.76 -8.94 4.28
N ILE A 45 -5.75 -8.30 3.64
CA ILE A 45 -5.76 -8.15 2.21
C ILE A 45 -5.63 -9.60 1.77
N GLU A 46 -6.65 -10.13 1.11
CA GLU A 46 -6.41 -11.20 0.16
C GLU A 46 -5.26 -10.72 -0.70
N MET A 47 -4.03 -11.15 -0.40
CA MET A 47 -2.82 -10.81 -1.15
C MET A 47 -2.91 -11.30 -2.62
N MET A 48 -4.10 -11.70 -3.07
CA MET A 48 -4.43 -12.54 -4.20
C MET A 48 -5.34 -11.87 -5.24
N GLN A 49 -5.71 -10.58 -5.10
CA GLN A 49 -6.40 -9.86 -6.19
C GLN A 49 -5.47 -8.96 -7.01
N GLY A 50 -4.18 -8.97 -6.69
CA GLY A 50 -3.17 -8.10 -7.27
C GLY A 50 -2.06 -8.81 -8.04
N SER A 51 -1.27 -8.06 -8.79
CA SER A 51 -0.03 -8.55 -9.42
C SER A 51 1.18 -8.27 -8.54
N ARG A 52 2.16 -9.17 -8.56
CA ARG A 52 3.50 -8.96 -8.01
C ARG A 52 4.52 -9.09 -9.12
N THR A 53 5.22 -8.00 -9.44
CA THR A 53 6.21 -7.94 -10.53
C THR A 53 7.58 -7.61 -9.97
N ILE A 54 8.62 -8.28 -10.45
CA ILE A 54 10.02 -7.90 -10.19
C ILE A 54 10.43 -6.97 -11.34
N LEU A 55 10.77 -5.72 -11.02
CA LEU A 55 11.22 -4.72 -11.96
C LEU A 55 12.68 -4.99 -12.38
N ALA A 56 13.10 -4.42 -13.52
CA ALA A 56 14.45 -4.61 -14.06
C ALA A 56 15.58 -4.16 -13.12
N ASN A 57 15.28 -3.26 -12.17
CA ASN A 57 16.21 -2.77 -11.15
C ASN A 57 16.20 -3.62 -9.86
N GLY A 58 15.49 -4.76 -9.84
CA GLY A 58 15.39 -5.66 -8.69
C GLY A 58 14.38 -5.25 -7.62
N GLN A 59 13.63 -4.15 -7.82
CA GLN A 59 12.52 -3.78 -6.95
C GLN A 59 11.30 -4.67 -7.19
N ILE A 60 10.45 -4.78 -6.17
CA ILE A 60 9.22 -5.54 -6.22
C ILE A 60 8.06 -4.57 -6.24
N GLU A 61 7.25 -4.66 -7.27
CA GLU A 61 6.02 -3.89 -7.43
C GLU A 61 4.82 -4.77 -7.12
N TYR A 62 3.93 -4.25 -6.28
CA TYR A 62 2.62 -4.80 -5.99
C TYR A 62 1.56 -3.88 -6.58
N GLU A 63 0.61 -4.41 -7.34
CA GLU A 63 -0.60 -3.69 -7.73
C GLU A 63 -1.82 -4.42 -7.20
N PHE A 64 -2.72 -3.75 -6.48
CA PHE A 64 -3.96 -4.35 -6.00
C PHE A 64 -5.06 -3.30 -5.82
N LEU A 65 -6.31 -3.77 -5.75
CA LEU A 65 -7.49 -2.94 -5.49
C LEU A 65 -7.87 -3.01 -4.01
N LEU A 66 -8.15 -1.86 -3.40
CA LEU A 66 -8.65 -1.77 -2.03
C LEU A 66 -10.02 -1.12 -2.00
N ASP A 67 -10.97 -1.69 -1.26
CA ASP A 67 -12.17 -0.94 -0.88
C ASP A 67 -11.82 0.25 0.05
N ASN A 68 -12.79 1.15 0.27
CA ASN A 68 -12.60 2.34 1.11
C ASN A 68 -12.11 2.02 2.53
N LYS A 69 -12.57 0.91 3.14
CA LYS A 69 -12.19 0.52 4.49
C LYS A 69 -10.73 0.06 4.52
N LYS A 70 -10.34 -0.82 3.59
CA LYS A 70 -8.97 -1.33 3.47
C LYS A 70 -7.99 -0.24 3.05
N ALA A 71 -8.37 0.67 2.16
CA ALA A 71 -7.57 1.85 1.79
C ALA A 71 -7.28 2.75 3.00
N SER A 72 -8.29 2.97 3.86
CA SER A 72 -8.12 3.71 5.11
C SER A 72 -7.19 3.00 6.10
N ILE A 73 -7.31 1.67 6.23
CA ILE A 73 -6.41 0.86 7.06
C ILE A 73 -4.97 0.94 6.54
N LEU A 74 -4.74 0.79 5.23
CA LEU A 74 -3.41 0.89 4.65
C LEU A 74 -2.80 2.27 4.95
N ARG A 75 -3.55 3.35 4.72
CA ARG A 75 -3.06 4.71 5.02
C ARG A 75 -2.62 4.84 6.48
N LYS A 76 -3.38 4.30 7.44
CA LYS A 76 -3.01 4.32 8.86
C LYS A 76 -1.76 3.49 9.16
N ALA A 77 -1.68 2.28 8.61
CA ALA A 77 -0.51 1.40 8.78
C ALA A 77 0.76 2.03 8.20
N LEU A 78 0.65 2.70 7.05
CA LEU A 78 1.77 3.40 6.42
C LEU A 78 2.22 4.61 7.22
N VAL A 79 1.30 5.36 7.84
CA VAL A 79 1.70 6.43 8.76
C VAL A 79 2.57 5.83 9.87
N ILE A 80 2.17 4.73 10.49
CA ILE A 80 2.95 4.09 11.57
C ILE A 80 4.31 3.57 11.08
N ALA A 81 4.35 2.89 9.93
CA ALA A 81 5.56 2.21 9.42
C ALA A 81 6.56 3.15 8.71
N VAL A 82 6.08 4.23 8.07
CA VAL A 82 6.92 5.18 7.30
C VAL A 82 7.23 6.44 8.09
N PHE A 83 6.31 6.85 8.97
CA PHE A 83 6.47 8.00 9.87
C PHE A 83 6.19 7.55 11.30
N PRO A 84 7.11 6.84 11.97
CA PRO A 84 6.97 6.62 13.40
C PRO A 84 6.83 8.01 14.01
N THR A 85 5.62 8.35 14.48
CA THR A 85 5.40 9.59 15.19
C THR A 85 6.35 9.54 16.37
N THR A 86 7.41 10.34 16.30
CA THR A 86 8.19 10.76 17.45
C THR A 86 7.22 11.48 18.38
N ASN A 87 6.46 10.71 19.16
CA ASN A 87 5.85 11.20 20.38
C ASN A 87 6.99 11.22 21.41
N ASN A 88 7.71 12.34 21.43
CA ASN A 88 8.44 12.82 22.60
C ASN A 88 7.46 13.51 23.54
#